data_AF-A0A2B4SHG4-F1
#
_entry.id   AF-A0A2B4SHG4-F1
#
_cell.length_a   1.000
_cell.length_b   1.000
_cell.length_c   1.000
_cell.angle_alpha   90.00
_cell.angle_beta   90.00
_cell.angle_gamma   90.00
#
_symmetry.space_group_name_H-M   'P 1'
#
loop_
_entity.id
_entity.type
_entity.pdbx_description
1 polymer ?
#
loop_
_entity_poly.entity_id
_entity_poly.type
_entity_poly.pdbx_seq_one_letter_code
_entity_poly.pdbx_strand_id
1 'polypeptide(L)'
;MLHEDQLLSRNAYLNQNLENIPRGKDLIHGAPIGKAVASTAMVTAVYAEEDGTEINFTRKIVGSGTEYRIDNKVVTPQQYTSKLESLGILVKAKNFLVFQGTVESIAMKTPKERTQMFEKISRSGELADDYDKKKVDMQKAEEETSFNYHKNKV
;
A
#
# COMPACT_ATOMS: atom_id res chain seq x y z
N MET A 1 -25.06 -3.73 -24.97
CA MET A 1 -24.95 -5.18 -24.73
C MET A 1 -23.59 -5.73 -25.16
N LEU A 2 -23.23 -5.78 -26.45
CA LEU A 2 -21.95 -6.37 -26.91
C LEU A 2 -20.65 -5.72 -26.33
N HIS A 3 -20.68 -4.43 -25.99
CA HIS A 3 -19.51 -3.73 -25.43
C HIS A 3 -19.28 -4.01 -23.95
N GLU A 4 -20.33 -4.34 -23.21
CA GLU A 4 -20.30 -4.56 -21.77
C GLU A 4 -19.71 -5.94 -21.45
N ASP A 5 -20.10 -6.96 -22.21
CA ASP A 5 -19.55 -8.32 -22.12
C ASP A 5 -18.05 -8.38 -22.49
N GLN A 6 -17.60 -7.58 -23.47
CA GLN A 6 -16.19 -7.50 -23.83
C GLN A 6 -15.34 -6.85 -22.72
N LEU A 7 -15.89 -5.84 -22.03
CA LEU A 7 -15.22 -5.20 -20.90
C LEU A 7 -15.19 -6.12 -19.67
N LEU A 8 -16.28 -6.85 -19.39
CA LEU A 8 -16.32 -7.86 -18.34
C LEU A 8 -15.31 -8.99 -18.59
N SER A 9 -15.21 -9.48 -19.83
CA SER A 9 -14.25 -10.53 -20.20
C SER A 9 -12.80 -10.05 -20.10
N ARG A 10 -12.50 -8.81 -20.51
CA ARG A 10 -11.16 -8.20 -20.37
C ARG A 10 -10.80 -7.94 -18.91
N ASN A 11 -11.74 -7.47 -18.10
CA ASN A 11 -11.53 -7.28 -16.66
C ASN A 11 -11.36 -8.62 -15.95
N ALA A 12 -12.10 -9.67 -16.32
CA ALA A 12 -11.90 -11.02 -15.82
C ALA A 12 -10.50 -11.55 -16.17
N TYR A 13 -10.03 -11.33 -17.40
CA TYR A 13 -8.70 -11.73 -17.86
C TYR A 13 -7.56 -10.97 -17.13
N LEU A 14 -7.75 -9.67 -16.86
CA LEU A 14 -6.82 -8.86 -16.08
C LEU A 14 -6.79 -9.30 -14.60
N ASN A 15 -7.95 -9.62 -14.03
CA ASN A 15 -8.07 -10.11 -12.66
C ASN A 15 -7.46 -11.51 -12.49
N GLN A 16 -7.58 -12.39 -13.49
CA GLN A 16 -6.94 -13.72 -13.49
C GLN A 16 -5.40 -13.62 -13.54
N ASN A 17 -4.86 -12.57 -14.18
CA ASN A 17 -3.41 -12.30 -14.20
C ASN A 17 -2.91 -11.58 -12.94
N LEU A 18 -3.79 -10.98 -12.14
CA LEU A 18 -3.44 -10.42 -10.82
C LEU A 18 -3.24 -11.52 -9.76
N GLU A 19 -3.70 -12.76 -10.00
CA GLU A 19 -3.48 -13.90 -9.10
C GLU A 19 -2.06 -14.50 -9.22
N ASN A 20 -1.31 -14.17 -10.28
CA ASN A 20 0.06 -14.65 -10.51
C ASN A 20 1.07 -13.49 -10.49
N ILE A 21 1.09 -12.71 -9.42
CA ILE A 21 2.16 -11.72 -9.21
C ILE A 21 3.48 -12.50 -9.03
N PRO A 22 4.49 -12.31 -9.91
CA PRO A 22 5.76 -13.01 -9.80
C PRO A 22 6.38 -12.77 -8.42
N ARG A 23 6.82 -13.83 -7.75
CA ARG A 23 7.51 -13.71 -6.46
C ARG A 23 8.92 -13.21 -6.67
N GLY A 24 9.59 -12.75 -5.61
CA GLY A 24 10.95 -12.19 -5.71
C GLY A 24 11.93 -13.05 -6.52
N LYS A 25 11.91 -14.37 -6.33
CA LYS A 25 12.75 -15.33 -7.08
C LYS A 25 12.42 -15.41 -8.58
N ASP A 26 11.16 -15.17 -8.95
CA ASP A 26 10.68 -15.26 -10.33
C ASP A 26 11.12 -14.03 -11.15
N LEU A 27 11.59 -12.98 -10.46
CA LEU A 27 12.17 -11.78 -11.09
C LEU A 27 13.64 -11.95 -11.49
N ILE A 28 14.30 -13.05 -11.11
CA ILE A 28 15.66 -13.33 -11.53
C ILE A 28 15.66 -13.67 -13.02
N HIS A 29 16.58 -13.11 -13.79
CA HIS A 29 16.68 -13.35 -15.22
C HIS A 29 16.74 -14.87 -15.52
N GLY A 30 15.85 -15.33 -16.41
CA GLY A 30 15.69 -16.74 -16.77
C GLY A 30 14.89 -17.60 -15.77
N ALA A 31 14.53 -17.10 -14.59
CA ALA A 31 13.71 -17.85 -13.63
C ALA A 31 12.32 -18.24 -14.15
N PRO A 32 11.56 -17.38 -14.86
CA PRO A 32 10.24 -17.74 -15.40
C PRO A 32 10.25 -18.92 -16.38
N ILE A 33 11.38 -19.18 -17.04
CA ILE A 33 11.57 -20.30 -17.98
C ILE A 33 12.36 -21.46 -17.36
N GLY A 34 12.52 -21.48 -16.02
CA GLY A 34 13.25 -22.53 -15.29
C GLY A 34 14.77 -22.50 -15.46
N LYS A 35 15.33 -21.42 -16.01
CA LYS A 35 16.77 -21.25 -16.29
C LYS A 35 17.33 -20.00 -15.59
N ALA A 36 17.11 -19.90 -14.28
CA ALA A 36 17.60 -18.77 -13.50
C ALA A 36 19.14 -18.66 -13.62
N VAL A 37 19.64 -17.49 -13.98
CA VAL A 37 21.09 -17.25 -14.16
C VAL A 37 21.85 -17.07 -12.85
N ALA A 38 21.13 -16.82 -11.76
CA ALA A 38 21.68 -16.61 -10.43
C ALA A 38 20.68 -17.01 -9.35
N SER A 39 21.14 -17.07 -8.09
CA SER A 39 20.30 -17.28 -6.91
C SER A 39 19.88 -15.97 -6.22
N THR A 40 20.43 -14.83 -6.67
CA THR A 40 20.18 -13.51 -6.09
C THR A 40 20.06 -12.45 -7.18
N ALA A 41 19.38 -11.36 -6.85
CA ALA A 41 19.33 -10.15 -7.66
C ALA A 41 19.20 -8.94 -6.72
N MET A 42 19.66 -7.76 -7.14
CA MET A 42 19.48 -6.54 -6.36
C MET A 42 19.24 -5.34 -7.25
N VAL A 43 18.52 -4.37 -6.71
CA VAL A 43 18.30 -3.05 -7.32
C VAL A 43 18.69 -2.01 -6.28
N THR A 44 19.41 -0.98 -6.73
CA THR A 44 19.73 0.20 -5.92
C THR A 44 19.12 1.43 -6.58
N ALA A 45 18.34 2.17 -5.80
CA ALA A 45 17.91 3.51 -6.15
C ALA A 45 18.83 4.52 -5.44
N VAL A 46 19.42 5.43 -6.20
CA VAL A 46 20.24 6.53 -5.68
C VAL A 46 19.35 7.76 -5.61
N TYR A 47 19.09 8.25 -4.41
CA TYR A 47 18.34 9.47 -4.17
C TYR A 47 19.31 10.61 -3.88
N ALA A 48 19.24 11.69 -4.66
CA ALA A 48 20.09 12.86 -4.48
C ALA A 48 19.28 14.03 -3.90
N GLU A 49 19.81 14.63 -2.84
CA GLU A 49 19.31 15.86 -2.22
C GLU A 49 19.79 17.10 -3.00
N GLU A 50 19.20 18.27 -2.73
CA GLU A 50 19.58 19.53 -3.38
C GLU A 50 21.04 19.94 -3.12
N ASP A 51 21.59 19.53 -1.98
CA ASP A 51 22.99 19.79 -1.60
C ASP A 51 23.99 18.79 -2.23
N GLY A 52 23.50 17.84 -3.02
CA GLY A 52 24.31 16.80 -3.67
C GLY A 52 24.59 15.58 -2.80
N THR A 53 24.05 15.52 -1.57
CA THR A 53 24.12 14.31 -0.73
C THR A 53 23.30 13.19 -1.36
N GLU A 54 23.90 12.01 -1.48
CA GLU A 54 23.22 10.82 -2.01
C GLU A 54 22.86 9.84 -0.91
N ILE A 55 21.71 9.20 -1.07
CA ILE A 55 21.23 8.10 -0.23
C ILE A 55 20.95 6.90 -1.12
N ASN A 56 21.62 5.79 -0.83
CA ASN A 56 21.52 4.56 -1.61
C ASN A 56 20.54 3.58 -0.98
N PHE A 57 19.37 3.43 -1.60
CA PHE A 57 18.33 2.50 -1.20
C PHE A 57 18.45 1.20 -2.00
N THR A 58 18.92 0.12 -1.36
CA THR A 58 19.06 -1.18 -2.03
C THR A 58 18.06 -2.20 -1.50
N ARG A 59 17.41 -2.90 -2.43
CA ARG A 59 16.64 -4.11 -2.14
C ARG A 59 17.29 -5.30 -2.84
N LYS A 60 17.61 -6.35 -2.07
CA LYS A 60 18.25 -7.57 -2.56
C LYS A 60 17.36 -8.79 -2.31
N ILE A 61 17.21 -9.63 -3.32
CA ILE A 61 16.57 -10.94 -3.21
C ILE A 61 17.62 -11.94 -2.72
N VAL A 62 17.35 -12.60 -1.59
CA VAL A 62 18.24 -13.61 -0.99
C VAL A 62 17.41 -14.86 -0.68
N GLY A 63 17.60 -15.92 -1.46
CA GLY A 63 16.81 -17.15 -1.32
C GLY A 63 15.32 -16.90 -1.53
N SER A 64 14.49 -17.24 -0.54
CA SER A 64 13.05 -16.94 -0.53
C SER A 64 12.72 -15.55 0.05
N GLY A 65 13.70 -14.85 0.62
CA GLY A 65 13.52 -13.60 1.34
C GLY A 65 13.97 -12.35 0.57
N THR A 66 13.85 -11.21 1.26
CA THR A 66 14.35 -9.92 0.80
C THR A 66 15.19 -9.30 1.90
N GLU A 67 16.37 -8.79 1.54
CA GLU A 67 17.23 -7.97 2.38
C GLU A 67 17.13 -6.51 1.94
N TYR A 68 17.10 -5.59 2.90
CA TYR A 68 17.03 -4.14 2.68
C TYR A 68 18.31 -3.48 3.17
N ARG A 69 18.81 -2.51 2.40
CA ARG A 69 19.99 -1.73 2.79
C ARG A 69 19.81 -0.24 2.52
N ILE A 70 20.37 0.58 3.40
CA ILE A 70 20.55 2.02 3.19
C ILE A 70 22.06 2.28 3.28
N ASP A 71 22.65 2.89 2.26
CA ASP A 71 24.09 3.19 2.18
C ASP A 71 24.96 1.95 2.46
N ASN A 72 24.60 0.84 1.79
CA ASN A 72 25.19 -0.48 1.94
C ASN A 72 25.08 -1.14 3.33
N LYS A 73 24.41 -0.51 4.31
CA LYS A 73 24.15 -1.08 5.63
C LYS A 73 22.82 -1.81 5.65
N VAL A 74 22.81 -3.05 6.13
CA VAL A 74 21.58 -3.85 6.28
C VAL A 74 20.69 -3.23 7.35
N VAL A 75 19.42 -3.02 7.01
CA VAL A 75 18.40 -2.42 7.88
C VAL A 75 17.13 -3.27 7.90
N THR A 76 16.28 -3.06 8.89
CA THR A 76 14.97 -3.73 8.91
C THR A 76 14.02 -3.13 7.85
N PRO A 77 13.00 -3.88 7.40
CA PRO A 77 11.97 -3.34 6.50
C PRO A 77 11.29 -2.08 7.05
N GLN A 78 11.09 -2.03 8.37
CA GLN A 78 10.49 -0.88 9.06
C GLN A 78 11.40 0.35 8.96
N GLN A 79 12.69 0.22 9.30
CA GLN A 79 13.66 1.32 9.17
C GLN A 79 13.78 1.83 7.74
N TYR A 80 13.81 0.91 6.77
CA TYR A 80 13.84 1.25 5.35
C TYR A 80 12.61 2.07 4.93
N THR A 81 11.41 1.60 5.32
CA THR A 81 10.15 2.29 5.02
C THR A 81 10.09 3.65 5.70
N SER A 82 10.44 3.75 6.98
CA SER A 82 10.44 5.03 7.71
C SER A 82 11.39 6.05 7.10
N LYS A 83 12.55 5.63 6.58
CA LYS A 83 13.48 6.54 5.89
C LYS A 83 12.88 7.05 4.57
N LEU A 84 12.24 6.19 3.78
CA LEU A 84 11.51 6.63 2.57
C LEU A 84 10.38 7.61 2.92
N GLU A 85 9.62 7.33 3.98
CA GLU A 85 8.55 8.21 4.43
C GLU A 85 9.06 9.58 4.90
N SER A 86 10.24 9.65 5.52
CA SER A 86 10.86 10.94 5.88
C SER A 86 11.23 11.80 4.65
N LEU A 87 11.40 11.18 3.49
CA LEU A 87 11.63 11.85 2.20
C LEU A 87 10.31 12.11 1.43
N GLY A 88 9.16 11.88 2.05
CA GLY A 88 7.84 12.05 1.42
C GLY A 88 7.41 10.88 0.52
N ILE A 89 8.16 9.78 0.49
CA ILE A 89 7.87 8.62 -0.35
C ILE A 89 6.99 7.62 0.42
N LEU A 90 5.67 7.76 0.25
CA LEU A 90 4.66 6.92 0.92
C LEU A 90 4.39 5.61 0.18
N VAL A 91 5.14 4.56 0.52
CA VAL A 91 5.05 3.25 -0.15
C VAL A 91 3.65 2.61 0.00
N LYS A 92 3.01 2.74 1.17
CA LYS A 92 1.68 2.15 1.43
C LYS A 92 0.56 2.85 0.66
N ALA A 93 0.68 4.16 0.46
CA ALA A 93 -0.35 4.96 -0.20
C ALA A 93 -0.26 4.86 -1.73
N LYS A 94 0.89 4.44 -2.28
CA LYS A 94 1.15 4.28 -3.72
C LYS A 94 0.82 5.55 -4.53
N ASN A 95 1.04 6.71 -3.93
CA ASN A 95 0.61 8.01 -4.47
C ASN A 95 1.34 8.42 -5.77
N PHE A 96 2.47 7.78 -6.07
CA PHE A 96 3.38 8.20 -7.14
C PHE A 96 3.62 7.12 -8.21
N LEU A 97 2.96 5.96 -8.11
CA LEU A 97 3.11 4.87 -9.07
C LEU A 97 1.85 4.71 -9.91
N VAL A 98 1.97 4.97 -11.21
CA VAL A 98 0.92 4.71 -12.20
C VAL A 98 1.35 3.50 -13.01
N PHE A 99 0.69 2.36 -12.79
CA PHE A 99 0.88 1.17 -13.62
C PHE A 99 -0.02 1.24 -14.85
N GLN A 100 0.29 0.47 -15.88
CA GLN A 100 -0.56 0.36 -17.07
C GLN A 100 -2.00 -0.02 -16.66
N GLY A 101 -3.00 0.72 -17.16
CA GLY A 101 -4.41 0.56 -16.78
C GLY A 101 -4.83 1.24 -15.47
N THR A 102 -3.90 1.81 -14.70
CA THR A 102 -4.22 2.52 -13.44
C THR A 102 -5.01 3.80 -13.67
N VAL A 103 -4.77 4.50 -14.79
CA VAL A 103 -5.50 5.73 -15.11
C VAL A 103 -6.99 5.45 -15.36
N GLU A 104 -7.28 4.40 -16.14
CA GLU A 104 -8.66 3.94 -16.39
C GLU A 104 -9.34 3.49 -15.08
N SER A 105 -8.64 2.71 -14.25
CA SER A 105 -9.23 2.22 -12.99
C SER A 105 -9.45 3.31 -11.95
N ILE A 106 -8.63 4.37 -11.91
CA ILE A 106 -8.87 5.55 -11.07
C ILE A 106 -10.13 6.29 -11.54
N ALA A 107 -10.29 6.48 -12.85
CA ALA A 107 -11.47 7.13 -13.41
C ALA A 107 -12.76 6.36 -13.10
N MET A 108 -12.69 5.03 -13.04
CA MET A 108 -13.82 4.14 -12.74
C MET A 108 -14.12 3.98 -11.24
N LYS A 109 -13.35 4.58 -10.32
CA LYS A 109 -13.60 4.47 -8.88
C LYS A 109 -14.96 5.04 -8.49
N THR A 110 -15.70 4.28 -7.69
CA THR A 110 -16.92 4.74 -7.03
C THR A 110 -16.60 5.87 -6.03
N PRO A 111 -17.58 6.71 -5.65
CA PRO A 111 -17.36 7.76 -4.66
C PRO A 111 -16.74 7.25 -3.35
N LYS A 112 -17.17 6.07 -2.87
CA LYS A 112 -16.65 5.45 -1.63
C LYS A 112 -15.19 5.01 -1.76
N GLU A 113 -14.81 4.40 -2.88
CA GLU A 113 -13.41 4.02 -3.11
C GLU A 113 -12.50 5.25 -3.26
N ARG A 114 -13.05 6.34 -3.81
CA ARG A 114 -12.34 7.61 -3.93
C ARG A 114 -12.09 8.25 -2.56
N THR A 115 -13.07 8.27 -1.65
CA THR A 115 -12.87 8.78 -0.30
C THR A 115 -11.83 7.94 0.46
N GLN A 116 -11.88 6.61 0.34
CA GLN A 116 -10.88 5.73 0.93
C GLN A 116 -9.46 5.97 0.37
N MET A 117 -9.34 6.32 -0.91
CA MET A 117 -8.06 6.69 -1.51
C MET A 117 -7.51 7.97 -0.86
N PHE A 118 -8.34 9.01 -0.68
CA PHE A 118 -7.94 10.24 0.02
C PHE A 118 -7.58 9.98 1.49
N GLU A 119 -8.33 9.12 2.16
CA GLU A 119 -8.06 8.73 3.54
C GLU A 119 -6.68 8.08 3.70
N LYS A 120 -6.31 7.20 2.76
CA LYS A 120 -4.96 6.61 2.70
C LYS A 120 -3.87 7.63 2.42
N ILE A 121 -4.10 8.56 1.49
CA ILE A 121 -3.15 9.63 1.15
C ILE A 121 -2.88 10.52 2.37
N SER A 122 -3.94 10.89 3.08
CA SER A 122 -3.89 11.78 4.25
C SER A 122 -3.45 11.08 5.54
N ARG A 123 -3.33 9.74 5.53
CA ARG A 123 -3.10 8.89 6.71
C ARG A 123 -4.19 8.97 7.79
N SER A 124 -5.32 9.62 7.53
CA SER A 124 -6.39 9.73 8.53
C SER A 124 -7.00 8.37 8.90
N GLY A 125 -6.90 7.37 8.02
CA GLY A 125 -7.38 6.01 8.28
C GLY A 125 -6.64 5.30 9.42
N GLU A 126 -5.44 5.76 9.81
CA GLU A 126 -4.72 5.23 10.99
C GLU A 126 -5.44 5.61 12.31
N LEU A 127 -6.32 6.60 12.28
CA LEU A 127 -7.10 7.08 13.42
C LEU A 127 -8.50 6.43 13.50
N ALA A 128 -8.86 5.56 12.56
CA ALA A 128 -10.19 4.96 12.46
C ALA A 128 -10.56 4.19 13.74
N ASP A 129 -9.67 3.33 14.23
CA ASP A 129 -9.91 2.53 15.44
C ASP A 129 -10.12 3.41 16.69
N ASP A 130 -9.35 4.49 16.81
CA ASP A 130 -9.47 5.44 17.92
C ASP A 130 -10.75 6.27 17.84
N TYR A 131 -11.16 6.64 16.63
CA TYR A 131 -12.43 7.31 16.37
C TYR A 131 -13.61 6.41 16.76
N ASP A 132 -13.61 5.15 16.31
CA ASP A 132 -14.71 4.21 16.57
C ASP A 132 -14.85 3.89 18.07
N LYS A 133 -13.74 3.72 18.79
CA LYS A 133 -13.76 3.56 20.25
C LYS A 133 -14.41 4.76 20.94
N LYS A 134 -13.93 5.98 20.63
CA LYS A 134 -14.46 7.21 21.24
C LYS A 134 -15.93 7.43 20.90
N LYS A 135 -16.37 7.06 19.71
CA LYS A 135 -17.76 7.13 19.29
C LYS A 135 -18.64 6.19 20.12
N VAL A 136 -18.20 4.95 20.36
CA VAL A 136 -18.93 3.99 21.20
C VAL A 136 -19.02 4.50 22.64
N ASP A 137 -17.93 5.04 23.20
CA ASP A 137 -17.93 5.57 24.57
C ASP A 137 -18.84 6.79 24.72
N MET A 138 -18.87 7.68 23.72
CA MET A 138 -19.80 8.81 23.66
C MET A 138 -21.25 8.34 23.65
N GLN A 139 -21.59 7.36 22.81
CA GLN A 139 -22.96 6.82 22.72
C GLN A 139 -23.43 6.20 24.04
N LYS A 140 -22.54 5.44 24.72
CA LYS A 140 -22.85 4.90 26.05
C LYS A 140 -23.12 5.99 27.08
N ALA A 141 -22.31 7.05 27.10
CA ALA A 141 -22.51 8.17 28.01
C ALA A 141 -23.83 8.93 27.74
N GLU A 142 -24.21 9.07 26.46
CA GLU A 142 -25.50 9.67 26.06
C GLU A 142 -26.70 8.80 26.50
N GLU A 143 -26.59 7.48 26.34
CA GLU A 143 -27.60 6.51 26.78
C GLU A 143 -27.77 6.53 28.31
N GLU A 144 -26.66 6.53 29.07
CA GLU A 144 -26.69 6.63 30.54
C GLU A 144 -27.32 7.94 31.03
N THR A 145 -26.94 9.06 30.40
CA THR A 145 -27.50 10.38 30.74
C THR A 145 -29.00 10.42 30.47
N SER A 146 -29.42 9.91 29.31
CA SER A 146 -30.83 9.82 28.92
C SER A 146 -31.62 8.92 29.87
N PHE A 147 -31.07 7.75 30.21
CA PHE A 147 -31.71 6.81 31.15
C PHE A 147 -31.88 7.41 32.55
N ASN A 148 -30.83 8.04 33.09
CA ASN A 148 -30.88 8.69 34.40
C ASN A 148 -31.89 9.85 34.43
N TYR A 149 -31.99 10.63 33.35
CA TYR A 149 -32.98 11.71 33.26
C TYR A 149 -34.43 11.19 33.27
N HIS A 150 -34.71 10.08 32.58
CA HIS A 150 -36.04 9.45 32.60
C HIS A 150 -36.37 8.81 33.95
N LYS A 151 -35.38 8.25 34.66
CA LYS A 151 -35.57 7.67 35.99
C LYS A 151 -35.89 8.72 37.06
N ASN A 152 -35.32 9.92 36.96
CA ASN A 152 -35.52 11.01 37.92
C ASN A 152 -36.79 11.84 37.68
N LYS A 153 -37.59 11.51 36.65
CA LYS A 153 -38.86 12.16 36.31
C LYS A 153 -40.11 11.40 36.78
N VAL A 154 -39.94 10.35 37.60
CA VAL A 154 -41.02 9.58 38.24
C VAL A 154 -41.03 9.87 39.74
#